data_AF-X7Z3S7-F1
#
_entry.id   AF-X7Z3S7-F1
#
_cell.length_a   1.000
_cell.length_b   1.000
_cell.length_c   1.000
_cell.angle_alpha   90.00
_cell.angle_beta   90.00
_cell.angle_gamma   90.00
#
_symmetry.space_group_name_H-M   'P 1'
#
loop_
_entity.id
_entity.type
_entity.pdbx_description
1 polymer ?
#
loop_
_entity_poly.entity_id
_entity_poly.type
_entity_poly.pdbx_seq_one_letter_code
_entity_poly.pdbx_strand_id
1 'polypeptide(L)'
;MALARRLAAGVAVADRGAIPGDRLHHVLPGPYFPSIWILRKIQARRPVDSFVWRHPLVCLAAIILPVGILIDAMLELTLVRTGFYIYSQVPPFGSVFAGKTYQFPFIWETVMVTFVMIPAGVLLYRDDTGRTVAEKLARRLRIFASRPTLGMFVVMFVIINIAYFSYGTGFAIIKWTRSATSVACPWPYPEAKVYDPQGFTKKRERQARIPWASGRRG
;
A
#
# COMPACT_ATOMS: atom_id res chain seq x y z
N MET A 1 34.22 1.22 28.73
CA MET A 1 34.85 1.61 27.45
C MET A 1 35.43 0.45 26.62
N ALA A 2 35.98 -0.62 27.22
CA ALA A 2 36.55 -1.75 26.46
C ALA A 2 35.53 -2.58 25.65
N LEU A 3 34.27 -2.69 26.12
CA LEU A 3 33.20 -3.40 25.41
C LEU A 3 32.75 -2.67 24.13
N ALA A 4 32.71 -1.33 24.17
CA ALA A 4 32.36 -0.49 23.01
C ALA A 4 33.44 -0.57 21.91
N ARG A 5 34.72 -0.66 22.28
CA ARG A 5 35.81 -0.88 21.33
C ARG A 5 35.81 -2.28 20.71
N ARG A 6 35.43 -3.31 21.48
CA ARG A 6 35.27 -4.69 20.96
C ARG A 6 34.05 -4.85 20.06
N LEU A 7 32.96 -4.14 20.33
CA LEU A 7 31.79 -4.06 19.43
C LEU A 7 32.14 -3.30 18.14
N ALA A 8 32.87 -2.18 18.22
CA ALA A 8 33.33 -1.45 17.04
C ALA A 8 34.30 -2.29 16.18
N ALA A 9 35.19 -3.06 16.80
CA ALA A 9 36.08 -3.97 16.09
C ALA A 9 35.34 -5.18 15.48
N GLY A 10 34.31 -5.71 16.16
CA GLY A 10 33.45 -6.77 15.60
C GLY A 10 32.62 -6.31 14.41
N VAL A 11 32.13 -5.05 14.43
CA VAL A 11 31.43 -4.42 13.30
C VAL A 11 32.38 -4.13 12.14
N ALA A 12 33.61 -3.69 12.42
CA ALA A 12 34.61 -3.38 11.37
C ALA A 12 35.15 -4.62 10.65
N VAL A 13 35.15 -5.80 11.28
CA VAL A 13 35.60 -7.06 10.65
C VAL A 13 34.51 -7.67 9.76
N ALA A 14 33.23 -7.40 10.02
CA ALA A 14 32.12 -7.78 9.14
C ALA A 14 32.02 -6.87 7.88
N ASP A 15 32.77 -5.77 7.81
CA ASP A 15 32.68 -4.70 6.80
C ASP A 15 33.63 -4.88 5.59
N ARG A 16 34.32 -6.02 5.45
CA ARG A 16 35.29 -6.24 4.34
C ARG A 16 34.73 -6.99 3.12
N GLY A 17 33.47 -7.43 3.16
CA GLY A 17 32.85 -8.20 2.07
C GLY A 17 31.66 -7.53 1.37
N ALA A 18 31.28 -6.31 1.78
CA ALA A 18 30.08 -5.66 1.29
C ALA A 18 30.34 -4.91 -0.03
N ILE A 19 29.59 -5.31 -1.06
CA ILE A 19 29.50 -4.68 -2.38
C ILE A 19 29.23 -3.16 -2.21
N PRO A 20 29.97 -2.27 -2.90
CA PRO A 20 29.93 -0.82 -2.68
C PRO A 20 28.64 -0.19 -3.24
N GLY A 21 27.51 -0.40 -2.56
CA GLY A 21 26.21 0.19 -2.90
C GLY A 21 25.20 0.29 -1.75
N ASP A 22 25.48 -0.27 -0.57
CA ASP A 22 24.48 -0.47 0.50
C ASP A 22 24.43 0.61 1.61
N ARG A 23 25.07 1.78 1.41
CA ARG A 23 25.19 2.80 2.48
C ARG A 23 24.08 3.86 2.53
N LEU A 24 22.86 3.58 2.06
CA LEU A 24 21.78 4.59 2.11
C LEU A 24 20.38 4.05 2.46
N HIS A 25 20.29 3.07 3.37
CA HIS A 25 19.02 2.37 3.69
C HIS A 25 18.34 2.78 5.01
N HIS A 26 18.68 3.93 5.60
CA HIS A 26 18.11 4.35 6.89
C HIS A 26 17.12 5.52 6.79
N VAL A 27 16.18 5.48 5.86
CA VAL A 27 14.91 6.25 5.97
C VAL A 27 13.82 5.44 5.28
N LEU A 28 12.76 5.12 6.02
CA LEU A 28 11.66 4.20 5.74
C LEU A 28 10.81 4.58 4.50
N PRO A 29 10.65 3.70 3.50
CA PRO A 29 9.44 3.68 2.70
C PRO A 29 8.88 2.24 2.62
N GLY A 30 7.95 1.98 3.55
CA GLY A 30 6.96 0.91 3.56
C GLY A 30 7.38 -0.47 3.00
N PRO A 31 6.65 -1.02 2.00
CA PRO A 31 6.78 -2.42 1.58
C PRO A 31 7.86 -2.70 0.52
N TYR A 32 8.40 -1.67 -0.14
CA TYR A 32 9.41 -1.85 -1.20
C TYR A 32 10.76 -2.34 -0.64
N PHE A 33 11.22 -1.78 0.47
CA PHE A 33 12.51 -2.10 1.08
C PHE A 33 12.61 -3.54 1.63
N PRO A 34 11.62 -4.08 2.38
CA PRO A 34 11.65 -5.50 2.73
C PRO A 34 11.59 -6.40 1.49
N SER A 35 10.84 -6.00 0.46
CA SER A 35 10.70 -6.79 -0.77
C SER A 35 11.98 -6.86 -1.60
N ILE A 36 12.69 -5.73 -1.74
CA ILE A 36 13.99 -5.70 -2.45
C ILE A 36 15.05 -6.48 -1.66
N TRP A 37 15.04 -6.40 -0.32
CA TRP A 37 15.93 -7.20 0.52
C TRP A 37 15.71 -8.71 0.33
N ILE A 38 14.45 -9.16 0.31
CA ILE A 38 14.10 -10.55 0.03
C ILE A 38 14.56 -10.94 -1.38
N LEU A 39 14.27 -10.12 -2.40
CA LEU A 39 14.68 -10.39 -3.78
C LEU A 39 16.20 -10.55 -3.89
N ARG A 40 16.97 -9.61 -3.33
CA ARG A 40 18.44 -9.65 -3.36
C ARG A 40 19.00 -10.85 -2.62
N LYS A 41 18.40 -11.25 -1.50
CA LYS A 41 18.78 -12.47 -0.76
C LYS A 41 18.50 -13.74 -1.55
N ILE A 42 17.42 -13.79 -2.33
CA ILE A 42 17.12 -14.90 -3.23
C ILE A 42 18.11 -14.92 -4.41
N GLN A 43 18.37 -13.77 -5.03
CA GLN A 43 19.30 -13.63 -6.15
C GLN A 43 20.72 -14.06 -5.77
N ALA A 44 21.20 -13.71 -4.57
CA ALA A 44 22.51 -14.10 -4.06
C ALA A 44 22.71 -15.62 -3.92
N ARG A 45 21.62 -16.39 -3.83
CA ARG A 45 21.64 -17.85 -3.64
C ARG A 45 21.31 -18.63 -4.91
N ARG A 46 21.08 -17.96 -6.05
CA ARG A 46 20.60 -18.57 -7.28
C ARG A 46 21.54 -18.26 -8.45
N PRO A 47 21.75 -19.20 -9.39
CA PRO A 47 22.58 -18.97 -10.57
C PRO A 47 21.99 -17.86 -11.45
N VAL A 48 22.85 -17.15 -12.18
CA VAL A 48 22.48 -16.03 -13.06
C VAL A 48 21.50 -16.40 -14.18
N ASP A 49 21.43 -17.68 -14.53
CA ASP A 49 20.47 -18.21 -15.51
C ASP A 49 19.06 -18.45 -14.94
N SER A 50 18.88 -18.31 -13.63
CA SER A 50 17.58 -18.53 -13.00
C SER A 50 16.56 -17.45 -13.37
N PHE A 51 15.28 -17.81 -13.31
CA PHE A 51 14.16 -16.92 -13.61
C PHE A 51 14.20 -15.60 -12.82
N VAL A 52 14.71 -15.62 -11.59
CA VAL A 52 14.82 -14.44 -10.71
C VAL A 52 15.81 -13.39 -11.25
N TRP A 53 16.82 -13.83 -11.98
CA TRP A 53 17.79 -12.97 -12.65
C TRP A 53 17.29 -12.51 -14.04
N ARG A 54 16.52 -13.35 -14.74
CA ARG A 54 15.93 -13.00 -16.04
C ARG A 54 14.73 -12.04 -15.94
N HIS A 55 13.94 -12.16 -14.87
CA HIS A 55 12.73 -11.37 -14.66
C HIS A 55 12.66 -10.76 -13.24
N PRO A 56 13.65 -9.92 -12.84
CA PRO A 56 13.74 -9.38 -11.49
C PRO A 56 12.53 -8.51 -11.12
N LEU A 57 11.95 -7.78 -12.08
CA LEU A 57 10.76 -6.95 -11.87
C LEU A 57 9.51 -7.76 -11.55
N VAL A 58 9.33 -8.91 -12.21
CA VAL A 58 8.18 -9.79 -11.97
C VAL A 58 8.31 -10.44 -10.61
N CYS A 59 9.51 -10.91 -10.26
CA CYS A 59 9.78 -11.45 -8.93
C CYS A 59 9.61 -10.39 -7.84
N LEU A 60 10.06 -9.16 -8.09
CA LEU A 60 9.85 -8.06 -7.15
C LEU A 60 8.36 -7.80 -6.93
N ALA A 61 7.57 -7.69 -8.01
CA ALA A 61 6.12 -7.49 -7.90
C ALA A 61 5.44 -8.63 -7.13
N ALA A 62 5.85 -9.89 -7.39
CA ALA A 62 5.34 -11.06 -6.69
C ALA A 62 5.68 -11.10 -5.20
N ILE A 63 6.78 -10.47 -4.77
CA ILE A 63 7.17 -10.33 -3.35
C ILE A 63 6.48 -9.12 -2.71
N ILE A 64 6.41 -8.00 -3.44
CA ILE A 64 5.78 -6.76 -2.98
C ILE A 64 4.30 -6.97 -2.66
N LEU A 65 3.60 -7.80 -3.45
CA LEU A 65 2.18 -8.06 -3.25
C LEU A 65 1.88 -8.63 -1.84
N PRO A 66 2.41 -9.78 -1.41
CA PRO A 66 2.12 -10.32 -0.08
C PRO A 66 2.70 -9.47 1.06
N VAL A 67 3.91 -8.92 0.90
CA VAL A 67 4.54 -8.07 1.93
C VAL A 67 3.74 -6.78 2.14
N GLY A 68 3.30 -6.18 1.03
CA GLY A 68 2.46 -5.02 1.01
C GLY A 68 1.11 -5.24 1.66
N ILE A 69 0.42 -6.32 1.29
CA ILE A 69 -0.86 -6.71 1.92
C ILE A 69 -0.70 -6.85 3.43
N LEU A 70 0.39 -7.46 3.89
CA LEU A 70 0.61 -7.65 5.33
C LEU A 70 0.82 -6.31 6.04
N ILE A 71 1.70 -5.45 5.52
CA ILE A 71 2.00 -4.14 6.13
C ILE A 71 0.78 -3.23 6.09
N ASP A 72 0.08 -3.18 4.95
CA ASP A 72 -1.15 -2.42 4.74
C ASP A 72 -2.24 -2.88 5.70
N ALA A 73 -2.50 -4.19 5.77
CA ALA A 73 -3.46 -4.76 6.71
C ALA A 73 -3.14 -4.44 8.16
N MET A 74 -1.88 -4.56 8.58
CA MET A 74 -1.47 -4.23 9.94
C MET A 74 -1.69 -2.74 10.24
N LEU A 75 -1.33 -1.86 9.31
CA LEU A 75 -1.48 -0.41 9.45
C LEU A 75 -2.96 -0.01 9.47
N GLU A 76 -3.73 -0.42 8.47
CA GLU A 76 -5.16 -0.11 8.34
C GLU A 76 -5.97 -0.67 9.51
N LEU A 77 -5.76 -1.93 9.90
CA LEU A 77 -6.47 -2.51 11.05
C LEU A 77 -6.13 -1.77 12.34
N THR A 78 -4.89 -1.32 12.51
CA THR A 78 -4.50 -0.52 13.68
C THR A 78 -5.21 0.83 13.65
N LEU A 79 -5.18 1.54 12.52
CA LEU A 79 -5.77 2.88 12.41
C LEU A 79 -7.31 2.87 12.55
N VAL A 80 -7.97 1.88 11.97
CA VAL A 80 -9.42 1.71 12.08
C VAL A 80 -9.82 1.25 13.49
N ARG A 81 -8.99 0.47 14.18
CA ARG A 81 -9.20 0.08 15.59
C ARG A 81 -8.95 1.22 16.57
N THR A 82 -7.97 2.09 16.30
CA THR A 82 -7.67 3.27 17.14
C THR A 82 -8.59 4.45 16.84
N GLY A 83 -9.40 4.37 15.77
CA GLY A 83 -10.36 5.40 15.40
C GLY A 83 -9.72 6.61 14.70
N PHE A 84 -8.54 6.44 14.10
CA PHE A 84 -7.88 7.51 13.35
C PHE A 84 -8.67 7.91 12.10
N TYR A 85 -9.32 6.95 11.46
CA TYR A 85 -10.37 7.17 10.45
C TYR A 85 -11.37 6.01 10.44
N ILE A 86 -12.52 6.24 9.82
CA ILE A 86 -13.64 5.29 9.75
C ILE A 86 -14.20 5.25 8.33
N TYR A 87 -14.45 4.05 7.82
CA TYR A 87 -15.21 3.88 6.59
C TYR A 87 -16.70 3.96 6.88
N SER A 88 -17.37 4.96 6.33
CA SER A 88 -18.82 5.15 6.52
C SER A 88 -19.64 4.03 5.86
N GLN A 89 -19.22 3.59 4.67
CA GLN A 89 -19.89 2.56 3.88
C GLN A 89 -18.85 1.61 3.27
N VAL A 90 -19.10 0.30 3.37
CA VAL A 90 -18.23 -0.73 2.77
C VAL A 90 -19.07 -1.82 2.09
N PRO A 91 -18.55 -2.47 1.04
CA PRO A 91 -19.17 -3.67 0.49
C PRO A 91 -19.14 -4.79 1.53
N PRO A 92 -20.27 -5.44 1.88
CA PRO A 92 -20.27 -6.47 2.92
C PRO A 92 -19.41 -7.69 2.54
N PHE A 93 -19.31 -8.00 1.24
CA PHE A 93 -18.42 -9.02 0.73
C PHE A 93 -16.98 -8.50 0.66
N GLY A 94 -16.04 -9.25 1.25
CA GLY A 94 -14.61 -8.91 1.24
C GLY A 94 -14.20 -7.82 2.22
N SER A 95 -15.10 -7.39 3.11
CA SER A 95 -14.79 -6.48 4.22
C SER A 95 -14.67 -7.24 5.54
N VAL A 96 -13.78 -6.77 6.41
CA VAL A 96 -13.63 -7.25 7.79
C VAL A 96 -14.43 -6.33 8.70
N PHE A 97 -15.12 -6.92 9.69
CA PHE A 97 -15.96 -6.20 10.67
C PHE A 97 -17.09 -5.35 10.04
N ALA A 98 -17.62 -5.78 8.90
CA ALA A 98 -18.74 -5.11 8.22
C ALA A 98 -19.89 -4.81 9.20
N GLY A 99 -20.28 -3.54 9.27
CA GLY A 99 -21.40 -3.09 10.09
C GLY A 99 -21.02 -2.65 11.51
N LYS A 100 -19.73 -2.76 11.88
CA LYS A 100 -19.16 -2.18 13.11
C LYS A 100 -18.52 -0.81 12.82
N THR A 101 -18.20 -0.06 13.87
CA THR A 101 -17.46 1.21 13.77
C THR A 101 -16.11 1.06 13.10
N TYR A 102 -15.44 -0.05 13.33
CA TYR A 102 -14.10 -0.36 12.82
C TYR A 102 -14.15 -1.25 11.56
N GLN A 103 -15.14 -1.04 10.68
CA GLN A 103 -15.25 -1.80 9.43
C GLN A 103 -14.14 -1.42 8.44
N PHE A 104 -13.58 -2.41 7.73
CA PHE A 104 -12.46 -2.24 6.79
C PHE A 104 -12.70 -3.05 5.50
N PRO A 105 -12.69 -2.43 4.30
CA PRO A 105 -12.90 -3.14 3.03
C PRO A 105 -11.66 -3.91 2.55
N PHE A 106 -11.17 -4.85 3.36
CA PHE A 106 -9.89 -5.55 3.21
C PHE A 106 -9.55 -6.01 1.78
N ILE A 107 -10.41 -6.80 1.13
CA ILE A 107 -10.12 -7.33 -0.22
C ILE A 107 -10.11 -6.20 -1.25
N TRP A 108 -11.07 -5.28 -1.16
CA TRP A 108 -11.19 -4.18 -2.12
C TRP A 108 -10.04 -3.20 -1.99
N GLU A 109 -9.67 -2.85 -0.76
CA GLU A 109 -8.49 -2.03 -0.46
C GLU A 109 -7.23 -2.71 -1.00
N THR A 110 -7.03 -3.98 -0.67
CA THR A 110 -5.89 -4.78 -1.13
C THR A 110 -5.75 -4.75 -2.65
N VAL A 111 -6.84 -5.04 -3.38
CA VAL A 111 -6.84 -5.04 -4.86
C VAL A 111 -6.52 -3.65 -5.38
N MET A 112 -7.12 -2.60 -4.82
CA MET A 112 -6.90 -1.23 -5.31
C MET A 112 -5.48 -0.74 -5.01
N VAL A 113 -4.95 -1.03 -3.81
CA VAL A 113 -3.58 -0.71 -3.40
C VAL A 113 -2.57 -1.37 -4.33
N THR A 114 -2.84 -2.56 -4.88
CA THR A 114 -1.91 -3.19 -5.84
C THR A 114 -1.65 -2.33 -7.08
N PHE A 115 -2.65 -1.55 -7.54
CA PHE A 115 -2.49 -0.63 -8.68
C PHE A 115 -1.51 0.50 -8.39
N VAL A 116 -1.30 0.88 -7.12
CA VAL A 116 -0.36 1.94 -6.73
C VAL A 116 0.99 1.36 -6.34
N MET A 117 0.96 0.29 -5.55
CA MET A 117 2.14 -0.29 -4.93
C MET A 117 3.06 -1.00 -5.93
N ILE A 118 2.51 -1.73 -6.90
CA ILE A 118 3.32 -2.43 -7.91
C ILE A 118 4.03 -1.42 -8.82
N PRO A 119 3.35 -0.42 -9.43
CA PRO A 119 4.05 0.59 -10.23
C PRO A 119 5.07 1.38 -9.41
N ALA A 120 4.76 1.77 -8.18
CA ALA A 120 5.71 2.46 -7.30
C ALA A 120 6.96 1.60 -7.04
N GLY A 121 6.79 0.33 -6.69
CA GLY A 121 7.90 -0.60 -6.47
C GLY A 121 8.74 -0.84 -7.72
N VAL A 122 8.10 -0.97 -8.88
CA VAL A 122 8.79 -1.14 -10.17
C VAL A 122 9.57 0.12 -10.54
N LEU A 123 9.02 1.31 -10.34
CA LEU A 123 9.70 2.57 -10.65
C LEU A 123 10.95 2.80 -9.78
N LEU A 124 10.87 2.39 -8.51
CA LEU A 124 11.98 2.48 -7.56
C LEU A 124 13.05 1.41 -7.77
N TYR A 125 12.73 0.31 -8.49
CA TYR A 125 13.70 -0.74 -8.76
C TYR A 125 14.94 -0.19 -9.47
N ARG A 126 16.09 -0.43 -8.86
CA ARG A 126 17.41 -0.09 -9.37
C ARG A 126 18.10 -1.36 -9.83
N ASP A 127 18.44 -1.36 -11.11
CA ASP A 127 19.15 -2.45 -11.75
C ASP A 127 20.65 -2.44 -11.38
N ASP A 128 21.40 -3.47 -11.74
CA ASP A 128 22.81 -3.62 -11.36
C ASP A 128 23.73 -2.54 -11.99
N THR A 129 23.24 -1.87 -13.03
CA THR A 129 23.86 -0.66 -13.61
C THR A 129 23.70 0.59 -12.75
N GLY A 130 23.02 0.49 -11.61
CA GLY A 130 22.73 1.63 -10.74
C GLY A 130 21.72 2.61 -11.36
N ARG A 131 20.88 2.19 -12.30
CA ARG A 131 19.86 3.06 -12.91
C ARG A 131 18.47 2.57 -12.54
N THR A 132 17.57 3.49 -12.22
CA THR A 132 16.18 3.14 -11.91
C THR A 132 15.40 2.83 -13.20
N VAL A 133 14.34 2.04 -13.09
CA VAL A 133 13.42 1.80 -14.23
C VAL A 133 12.84 3.11 -14.74
N ALA A 134 12.51 4.05 -13.84
CA ALA A 134 12.04 5.38 -14.21
C ALA A 134 13.05 6.14 -15.09
N GLU A 135 14.33 6.10 -14.76
CA GLU A 135 15.39 6.76 -15.52
C GLU A 135 15.62 6.08 -16.89
N LYS A 136 15.49 4.75 -16.96
CA LYS A 136 15.54 4.00 -18.23
C LYS A 136 14.36 4.36 -19.14
N LEU A 137 13.16 4.45 -18.58
CA LEU A 137 11.95 4.79 -19.32
C LEU A 137 12.00 6.24 -19.83
N ALA A 138 12.44 7.18 -18.99
CA ALA A 138 12.63 8.59 -19.40
C ALA A 138 13.60 8.72 -20.59
N ARG A 139 14.74 8.01 -20.55
CA ARG A 139 15.71 7.99 -21.65
C ARG A 139 15.15 7.32 -22.91
N ARG A 140 14.42 6.21 -22.76
CA ARG A 140 13.79 5.51 -23.89
C ARG A 140 12.76 6.38 -24.60
N LEU A 141 11.98 7.15 -23.84
CA LEU A 141 10.98 8.08 -24.37
C LEU A 141 11.59 9.42 -24.81
N ARG A 142 12.91 9.60 -24.68
CA ARG A 142 13.65 10.85 -24.96
C ARG A 142 13.03 12.08 -24.26
N ILE A 143 12.38 11.87 -23.12
CA ILE A 143 11.75 12.95 -22.35
C ILE A 143 12.86 13.76 -21.69
N PHE A 144 13.02 15.01 -22.13
CA PHE A 144 14.09 15.93 -21.71
C PHE A 144 15.49 15.32 -21.85
N ALA A 145 15.92 15.09 -23.09
CA ALA A 145 17.22 14.49 -23.42
C ALA A 145 18.43 15.21 -22.77
N SER A 146 18.31 16.52 -22.51
CA SER A 146 19.33 17.35 -21.85
C SER A 146 19.21 17.38 -20.32
N ARG A 147 18.12 16.90 -19.72
CA ARG A 147 17.86 16.94 -18.26
C ARG A 147 17.28 15.61 -17.76
N PRO A 148 18.13 14.59 -17.54
CA PRO A 148 17.67 13.23 -17.21
C PRO A 148 16.94 13.12 -15.86
N THR A 149 17.27 13.96 -14.88
CA THR A 149 16.58 13.99 -13.57
C THR A 149 15.14 14.49 -13.69
N LEU A 150 14.92 15.52 -14.52
CA LEU A 150 13.58 16.07 -14.77
C LEU A 150 12.73 15.10 -15.59
N GLY A 151 13.34 14.44 -16.59
CA GLY A 151 12.66 13.38 -17.33
C GLY A 151 12.21 12.22 -16.44
N MET A 152 13.06 11.76 -15.53
CA MET A 152 12.70 10.75 -14.53
C MET A 152 11.55 11.20 -13.62
N PHE A 153 11.61 12.43 -13.10
CA PHE A 153 10.56 12.99 -12.25
C PHE A 153 9.21 13.03 -12.97
N VAL A 154 9.17 13.50 -14.22
CA VAL A 154 7.92 13.56 -15.01
C VAL A 154 7.36 12.16 -15.26
N VAL A 155 8.21 11.18 -15.58
CA VAL A 155 7.78 9.78 -15.77
C VAL A 155 7.18 9.22 -14.47
N MET A 156 7.85 9.40 -13.35
CA MET A 156 7.34 8.95 -12.05
C MET A 156 6.02 9.66 -11.72
N PHE A 157 5.95 10.98 -11.91
CA PHE A 157 4.76 11.77 -11.67
C PHE A 157 3.57 11.27 -12.49
N VAL A 158 3.72 11.09 -13.81
CA VAL A 158 2.64 10.63 -14.69
C VAL A 158 2.17 9.23 -14.30
N ILE A 159 3.09 8.29 -14.09
CA ILE A 159 2.73 6.89 -13.78
C ILE A 159 2.04 6.79 -12.42
N ILE A 160 2.57 7.48 -11.41
CA ILE A 160 1.97 7.50 -10.07
C ILE A 160 0.57 8.13 -10.13
N ASN A 161 0.39 9.24 -10.86
CA ASN A 161 -0.93 9.84 -11.02
C ASN A 161 -1.91 8.88 -11.70
N ILE A 162 -1.53 8.22 -12.79
CA ILE A 162 -2.40 7.21 -13.46
C ILE A 162 -2.77 6.07 -12.49
N ALA A 163 -1.82 5.61 -11.69
CA ALA A 163 -2.06 4.60 -10.68
C ALA A 163 -3.06 5.07 -9.62
N TYR A 164 -2.90 6.29 -9.09
CA TYR A 164 -3.84 6.88 -8.14
C TYR A 164 -5.22 7.16 -8.74
N PHE A 165 -5.29 7.57 -10.01
CA PHE A 165 -6.55 7.71 -10.73
C PHE A 165 -7.25 6.35 -10.87
N SER A 166 -6.51 5.29 -11.15
CA SER A 166 -7.06 3.92 -11.22
C SER A 166 -7.60 3.47 -9.88
N TYR A 167 -6.85 3.71 -8.80
CA TYR A 167 -7.29 3.49 -7.41
C TYR A 167 -8.58 4.24 -7.09
N GLY A 168 -8.62 5.56 -7.34
CA GLY A 168 -9.80 6.39 -7.08
C GLY A 168 -11.01 6.00 -7.93
N THR A 169 -10.78 5.61 -9.19
CA THR A 169 -11.84 5.15 -10.10
C THR A 169 -12.45 3.84 -9.62
N GLY A 170 -11.64 2.91 -9.07
CA GLY A 170 -12.15 1.67 -8.48
C GLY A 170 -13.15 1.92 -7.35
N PHE A 171 -12.82 2.82 -6.41
CA PHE A 171 -13.74 3.23 -5.35
C PHE A 171 -14.95 4.01 -5.87
N ALA A 172 -14.77 4.85 -6.89
CA ALA A 172 -15.88 5.54 -7.54
C ALA A 172 -16.87 4.57 -8.19
N ILE A 173 -16.38 3.50 -8.83
CA ILE A 173 -17.21 2.43 -9.38
C ILE A 173 -18.00 1.73 -8.27
N ILE A 174 -17.34 1.31 -7.18
CA ILE A 174 -18.00 0.66 -6.02
C ILE A 174 -19.15 1.54 -5.48
N LYS A 175 -18.93 2.85 -5.43
CA LYS A 175 -19.93 3.82 -4.99
C LYS A 175 -21.07 3.96 -6.01
N TRP A 176 -20.75 4.00 -7.30
CA TRP A 176 -21.75 4.12 -8.37
C TRP A 176 -22.62 2.87 -8.50
N THR A 177 -22.03 1.68 -8.37
CA THR A 177 -22.73 0.39 -8.38
C THR A 177 -23.56 0.14 -7.12
N ARG A 178 -23.46 1.02 -6.11
CA ARG A 178 -24.15 0.90 -4.81
C ARG A 178 -23.82 -0.39 -4.08
N SER A 179 -22.64 -0.96 -4.31
CA SER A 179 -22.22 -2.20 -3.67
C SER A 179 -21.84 -2.03 -2.20
N ALA A 180 -21.57 -0.79 -1.77
CA ALA A 180 -21.22 -0.44 -0.38
C ALA A 180 -22.47 -0.31 0.52
N THR A 181 -23.13 -1.42 0.80
CA THR A 181 -24.40 -1.45 1.55
C THR A 181 -24.26 -1.53 3.06
N SER A 182 -23.06 -1.85 3.58
CA SER A 182 -22.80 -1.97 5.01
C SER A 182 -22.34 -0.65 5.62
N VAL A 183 -23.09 -0.14 6.60
CA VAL A 183 -22.82 1.14 7.28
C VAL A 183 -22.18 0.91 8.64
N ALA A 184 -21.20 1.73 9.01
CA ALA A 184 -20.57 1.70 10.32
C ALA A 184 -21.57 2.07 11.43
N CYS A 185 -21.79 1.17 12.40
CA CYS A 185 -22.71 1.39 13.52
C CYS A 185 -22.11 0.93 14.86
N PRO A 186 -22.36 1.64 15.98
CA PRO A 186 -23.01 2.96 16.08
C PRO A 186 -22.15 4.08 15.49
N TRP A 187 -22.74 5.09 14.85
CA TRP A 187 -21.97 6.20 14.26
C TRP A 187 -21.38 7.10 15.38
N PRO A 188 -20.04 7.25 15.47
CA PRO A 188 -19.42 7.89 16.63
C PRO A 188 -19.36 9.43 16.56
N TYR A 189 -19.65 10.04 15.39
CA TYR A 189 -19.52 11.50 15.18
C TYR A 189 -20.88 12.16 14.90
N PRO A 190 -21.68 12.48 15.93
CA PRO A 190 -23.04 12.99 15.78
C PRO A 190 -23.13 14.34 15.06
N GLU A 191 -22.12 15.20 15.17
CA GLU A 191 -22.03 16.50 14.50
C GLU A 191 -21.52 16.45 13.04
N ALA A 192 -20.92 15.35 12.59
CA ALA A 192 -20.33 15.27 11.27
C ALA A 192 -21.39 14.94 10.21
N LYS A 193 -21.59 15.86 9.24
CA LYS A 193 -22.46 15.61 8.08
C LYS A 193 -21.80 14.55 7.19
N VAL A 194 -22.21 13.30 7.36
CA VAL A 194 -21.78 12.19 6.51
C VAL A 194 -22.30 12.42 5.09
N TYR A 195 -21.39 12.45 4.12
CA TYR A 195 -21.75 12.48 2.71
C TYR A 195 -22.30 11.10 2.29
N ASP A 196 -23.62 10.96 2.34
CA ASP A 196 -24.36 9.74 1.99
C ASP A 196 -25.46 10.07 0.95
N PRO A 197 -25.11 10.12 -0.35
CA PRO A 197 -26.09 10.40 -1.40
C PRO A 197 -27.14 9.29 -1.58
N GLN A 198 -26.89 8.08 -1.05
CA GLN A 198 -27.80 6.94 -1.15
C GLN A 198 -28.76 6.82 0.06
N GLY A 199 -28.49 7.53 1.16
CA GLY A 199 -29.34 7.56 2.36
C GLY A 199 -29.33 6.27 3.19
N PHE A 200 -28.32 5.42 3.03
CA PHE A 200 -28.20 4.16 3.78
C PHE A 200 -27.99 4.40 5.28
N THR A 201 -27.23 5.43 5.67
CA THR A 201 -26.96 5.77 7.07
C THR A 201 -28.24 6.19 7.79
N LYS A 202 -29.02 7.11 7.19
CA LYS A 202 -30.32 7.54 7.73
C LYS A 202 -31.32 6.39 7.84
N LYS A 203 -31.38 5.50 6.83
CA LYS A 203 -32.26 4.32 6.86
C LYS A 203 -31.90 3.38 8.02
N ARG A 204 -30.61 3.10 8.22
CA ARG A 204 -30.13 2.20 9.28
C ARG A 204 -30.33 2.79 10.67
N GLU A 205 -30.09 4.09 10.85
CA GLU A 205 -30.40 4.79 12.11
C GLU A 205 -31.90 4.75 12.43
N ARG A 206 -32.76 4.97 11.43
CA ARG A 206 -34.21 4.87 11.59
C ARG A 206 -34.63 3.46 11.96
N GLN A 207 -33.99 2.44 11.39
CA GLN A 207 -34.26 1.03 11.69
C GLN A 207 -33.71 0.58 13.06
N ALA A 208 -32.55 1.09 13.47
CA ALA A 208 -31.98 0.88 14.82
C ALA A 208 -32.78 1.58 15.93
N ARG A 209 -33.60 2.59 15.59
CA ARG A 209 -34.53 3.25 16.52
C ARG A 209 -35.87 2.49 16.70
N ILE A 210 -36.16 1.49 15.86
CA ILE A 210 -37.42 0.71 15.85
C ILE A 210 -37.50 -0.50 16.82
N PRO A 211 -36.44 -1.04 17.49
CA PRO A 211 -36.60 -2.19 18.38
C PRO A 211 -37.47 -1.95 19.64
N TRP A 212 -37.68 -0.69 20.06
CA TRP A 212 -38.42 -0.34 21.28
C TRP A 212 -39.87 0.08 21.02
N ALA A 213 -40.27 0.27 19.76
CA ALA A 213 -41.57 0.86 19.41
C ALA A 213 -42.71 -0.18 19.30
N SER A 214 -42.40 -1.48 19.31
CA SER A 214 -43.41 -2.56 19.23
C SER A 214 -43.74 -3.21 20.58
N GLY A 215 -43.22 -2.70 21.70
CA GLY A 215 -43.42 -3.27 23.04
C GLY A 215 -44.43 -2.53 23.94
N ARG A 216 -45.16 -1.53 23.43
CA ARG A 216 -46.24 -0.85 24.17
C ARG A 216 -47.51 -0.83 23.34
N ARG A 217 -48.25 -1.94 23.38
CA ARG A 217 -49.70 -2.02 23.17
C ARG A 217 -50.14 -3.42 23.58
N GLY A 218 -50.94 -3.49 24.65
CA GLY A 218 -51.41 -4.72 25.31
C GLY A 218 -51.49 -4.46 26.80
#